data_AF-A0A934D5A9-F1
#
_entry.id   AF-A0A934D5A9-F1
#
_cell.length_a   1.000
_cell.length_b   1.000
_cell.length_c   1.000
_cell.angle_alpha   90.00
_cell.angle_beta   90.00
_cell.angle_gamma   90.00
#
_symmetry.space_group_name_H-M   'P 1'
#
loop_
_entity.id
_entity.type
_entity.pdbx_description
1 polymer ?
#
loop_
_entity_poly.entity_id
_entity_poly.type
_entity_poly.pdbx_seq_one_letter_code
_entity_poly.pdbx_strand_id
1 'polypeptide(L)'
;MPAADWNHYLRAPVGHDSYQRVARYYDGALEALRQTIARLLQTHRPARLACLGAGYLFDLALAELVRYGEEIYLVDWIPGISAQGFRGSLISYQDRHPSCVLCKLEHPQRFCGAFSGRVAEQEVCATFIPDGKRSGECARYCPGPQPIFLQQDITSGRAERFAQQCLHCIVDSAEPDQAFIKAEHCCDQLATNYAPLTIPEHSIDLATSSMVVSQFDNEPYSYFSLLLERRFGREQLLAQESQLMPLMERLRRKLFVLLCEGHIHEMWRILSTNGVAYINLELFRSEDERNYFLTHDMPLALEIIDRYFHFDFTGIEPSQALRPTRIGDGISIIDNLLLRPRQQPVKTGSAGA
;
A
#
# COMPACT_ATOMS: atom_id res chain seq x y z
N MET A 1 5.76 25.36 -17.37
CA MET A 1 6.02 23.91 -17.30
C MET A 1 4.68 23.20 -17.25
N PRO A 2 4.44 22.11 -18.01
CA PRO A 2 3.16 21.41 -17.97
C PRO A 2 2.87 20.94 -16.54
N ALA A 3 1.63 21.05 -16.09
CA ALA A 3 1.21 20.47 -14.83
C ALA A 3 1.55 18.98 -14.88
N ALA A 4 2.33 18.48 -13.92
CA ALA A 4 2.54 17.05 -13.77
C ALA A 4 1.17 16.40 -13.63
N ASP A 5 0.74 15.64 -14.63
CA ASP A 5 -0.44 14.81 -14.49
C ASP A 5 -0.21 13.80 -13.34
N TRP A 6 -1.29 13.28 -12.78
CA TRP A 6 -1.26 12.38 -11.63
C TRP A 6 -0.34 11.16 -11.86
N ASN A 7 -0.37 10.60 -13.07
CA ASN A 7 0.46 9.44 -13.42
C ASN A 7 1.95 9.79 -13.47
N HIS A 8 2.31 10.99 -13.95
CA HIS A 8 3.67 11.49 -13.93
C HIS A 8 4.15 11.76 -12.49
N TYR A 9 3.28 12.35 -11.66
CA TYR A 9 3.57 12.56 -10.23
C TYR A 9 3.90 11.24 -9.52
N LEU A 10 3.06 10.21 -9.68
CA LEU A 10 3.28 8.91 -9.07
C LEU A 10 4.52 8.17 -9.61
N ARG A 11 4.95 8.42 -10.85
CA ARG A 11 6.11 7.74 -11.46
C ARG A 11 7.46 8.38 -11.12
N ALA A 12 7.48 9.62 -10.65
CA ALA A 12 8.70 10.35 -10.30
C ALA A 12 9.66 9.62 -9.32
N PRO A 13 9.21 8.76 -8.38
CA PRO A 13 10.09 8.07 -7.43
C PRO A 13 10.55 6.65 -7.84
N VAL A 14 10.18 6.10 -9.01
CA VAL A 14 10.37 4.65 -9.36
C VAL A 14 11.74 4.34 -10.01
N GLY A 15 12.82 4.94 -9.48
CA GLY A 15 14.19 4.65 -9.93
C GLY A 15 14.84 3.50 -9.15
N HIS A 16 15.76 2.74 -9.77
CA HIS A 16 16.56 1.71 -9.08
C HIS A 16 17.29 2.25 -7.83
N ASP A 17 17.82 3.47 -7.89
CA ASP A 17 18.50 4.11 -6.74
C ASP A 17 17.53 4.57 -5.63
N SER A 18 16.25 4.75 -5.98
CA SER A 18 15.18 5.02 -5.01
C SER A 18 14.79 3.73 -4.29
N TYR A 19 14.58 2.63 -5.01
CA TYR A 19 14.35 1.29 -4.44
C TYR A 19 15.46 0.88 -3.47
N GLN A 20 16.73 0.93 -3.87
CA GLN A 20 17.83 0.51 -3.00
C GLN A 20 17.95 1.35 -1.74
N ARG A 21 17.61 2.64 -1.83
CA ARG A 21 17.59 3.54 -0.68
C ARG A 21 16.48 3.13 0.28
N VAL A 22 15.26 3.01 -0.21
CA VAL A 22 14.09 2.59 0.59
C VAL A 22 14.31 1.20 1.18
N ALA A 23 14.81 0.24 0.40
CA ALA A 23 15.15 -1.11 0.87
C ALA A 23 16.05 -1.09 2.10
N ARG A 24 17.15 -0.33 2.07
CA ARG A 24 18.07 -0.24 3.22
C ARG A 24 17.42 0.36 4.47
N TYR A 25 16.48 1.28 4.30
CA TYR A 25 15.77 1.89 5.43
C TYR A 25 14.74 0.94 6.06
N TYR A 26 14.12 0.06 5.27
CA TYR A 26 12.98 -0.75 5.71
C TYR A 26 13.31 -2.24 5.94
N ASP A 27 14.38 -2.79 5.37
CA ASP A 27 14.65 -4.24 5.40
C ASP A 27 14.77 -4.80 6.82
N GLY A 28 15.47 -4.11 7.72
CA GLY A 28 15.53 -4.50 9.14
C GLY A 28 14.29 -4.09 9.94
N ALA A 29 13.67 -2.96 9.58
CA ALA A 29 12.54 -2.40 10.30
C ALA A 29 11.29 -3.27 10.17
N LEU A 30 11.05 -3.85 8.99
CA LEU A 30 9.82 -4.57 8.68
C LEU A 30 9.94 -6.09 8.87
N GLU A 31 11.07 -6.59 9.38
CA GLU A 31 11.29 -8.03 9.59
C GLU A 31 10.18 -8.68 10.43
N ALA A 32 9.76 -8.02 11.51
CA ALA A 32 8.66 -8.52 12.32
C ALA A 32 7.32 -8.53 11.56
N LEU A 33 7.08 -7.57 10.64
CA LEU A 33 5.89 -7.59 9.76
C LEU A 33 5.94 -8.82 8.86
N ARG A 34 7.09 -9.04 8.21
CA ARG A 34 7.33 -10.22 7.35
C ARG A 34 7.05 -11.51 8.11
N GLN A 35 7.56 -11.65 9.34
CA GLN A 35 7.33 -12.84 10.16
C GLN A 35 5.87 -13.07 10.55
N THR A 36 5.10 -12.00 10.78
CA THR A 36 3.64 -12.11 11.01
C THR A 36 2.94 -12.60 9.75
N ILE A 37 3.19 -11.97 8.60
CA ILE A 37 2.59 -12.36 7.31
C ILE A 37 3.00 -13.79 6.93
N ALA A 38 4.26 -14.17 7.12
CA ALA A 38 4.74 -15.54 6.91
C ALA A 38 3.92 -16.55 7.72
N ARG A 39 3.66 -16.29 9.00
CA ARG A 39 2.85 -17.17 9.85
C ARG A 39 1.39 -17.21 9.43
N LEU A 40 0.82 -16.09 8.98
CA LEU A 40 -0.53 -16.06 8.43
C LEU A 40 -0.62 -16.92 7.16
N LEU A 41 0.33 -16.78 6.23
CA LEU A 41 0.40 -17.60 5.02
C LEU A 41 0.55 -19.10 5.34
N GLN A 42 1.38 -19.44 6.33
CA GLN A 42 1.56 -20.81 6.79
C GLN A 42 0.30 -21.42 7.42
N THR A 43 -0.42 -20.61 8.21
CA THR A 43 -1.61 -21.03 8.96
C THR A 43 -2.82 -21.16 8.05
N HIS A 44 -3.05 -20.15 7.20
CA HIS A 44 -4.23 -20.09 6.36
C HIS A 44 -4.08 -20.83 5.03
N ARG A 45 -2.84 -20.97 4.52
CA ARG A 45 -2.53 -21.55 3.21
C ARG A 45 -3.52 -21.11 2.13
N PRO A 46 -3.64 -19.78 1.90
CA PRO A 46 -4.65 -19.24 1.00
C PRO A 46 -4.40 -19.74 -0.42
N ALA A 47 -5.44 -20.26 -1.09
CA ALA A 47 -5.33 -20.56 -2.51
C ALA A 47 -5.20 -19.25 -3.29
N ARG A 48 -5.95 -18.22 -2.88
CA ARG A 48 -5.97 -16.90 -3.51
C ARG A 48 -5.61 -15.80 -2.52
N LEU A 49 -4.65 -14.96 -2.90
CA LEU A 49 -4.11 -13.88 -2.08
C LEU A 49 -4.15 -12.56 -2.83
N ALA A 50 -4.52 -11.47 -2.15
CA ALA A 50 -4.35 -10.12 -2.67
C ALA A 50 -3.53 -9.26 -1.71
N CYS A 51 -2.47 -8.63 -2.20
CA CYS A 51 -1.70 -7.63 -1.48
C CYS A 51 -2.03 -6.24 -2.05
N LEU A 52 -2.78 -5.45 -1.30
CA LEU A 52 -3.20 -4.11 -1.67
C LEU A 52 -2.17 -3.08 -1.21
N GLY A 53 -1.75 -2.20 -2.12
CA GLY A 53 -0.71 -1.21 -1.84
C GLY A 53 0.65 -1.86 -1.74
N ALA A 54 0.89 -2.89 -2.55
CA ALA A 54 1.96 -3.86 -2.42
C ALA A 54 3.36 -3.21 -2.35
N GLY A 55 3.51 -1.98 -2.87
CA GLY A 55 4.73 -1.21 -2.67
C GLY A 55 5.95 -2.00 -3.14
N TYR A 56 7.10 -1.75 -2.52
CA TYR A 56 8.31 -2.50 -2.83
C TYR A 56 8.35 -3.90 -2.17
N LEU A 57 7.22 -4.36 -1.60
CA LEU A 57 7.05 -5.66 -0.94
C LEU A 57 7.95 -5.90 0.29
N PHE A 58 8.51 -4.86 0.91
CA PHE A 58 9.45 -5.01 2.03
C PHE A 58 8.82 -5.60 3.29
N ASP A 59 7.52 -5.46 3.45
CA ASP A 59 6.71 -6.02 4.53
C ASP A 59 6.21 -7.45 4.23
N LEU A 60 6.32 -7.92 2.98
CA LEU A 60 5.86 -9.24 2.58
C LEU A 60 6.96 -10.31 2.72
N ALA A 61 6.59 -11.47 3.25
CA ALA A 61 7.44 -12.64 3.26
C ALA A 61 7.37 -13.37 1.91
N LEU A 62 8.16 -12.91 0.93
CA LEU A 62 8.06 -13.36 -0.46
C LEU A 62 8.18 -14.88 -0.62
N ALA A 63 9.07 -15.53 0.14
CA ALA A 63 9.26 -16.98 0.05
C ALA A 63 8.01 -17.76 0.44
N GLU A 64 7.36 -17.37 1.53
CA GLU A 64 6.09 -17.91 1.96
C GLU A 64 4.98 -17.54 0.99
N LEU A 65 4.98 -16.31 0.47
CA LEU A 65 3.99 -15.81 -0.49
C LEU A 65 3.90 -16.74 -1.69
N VAL A 66 5.01 -16.99 -2.38
CA VAL A 66 5.06 -17.81 -3.60
C VAL A 66 4.99 -19.31 -3.32
N ARG A 67 5.25 -19.74 -2.08
CA ARG A 67 5.14 -21.14 -1.65
C ARG A 67 3.70 -21.53 -1.32
N TYR A 68 2.94 -20.65 -0.67
CA TYR A 68 1.60 -20.96 -0.19
C TYR A 68 0.49 -20.37 -1.06
N GLY A 69 0.74 -19.26 -1.74
CA GLY A 69 -0.24 -18.65 -2.65
C GLY A 69 -0.25 -19.34 -4.01
N GLU A 70 -1.40 -19.89 -4.41
CA GLU A 70 -1.56 -20.42 -5.76
C GLU A 70 -1.85 -19.30 -6.77
N GLU A 71 -2.66 -18.31 -6.39
CA GLU A 71 -2.99 -17.16 -7.22
C GLU A 71 -2.77 -15.88 -6.40
N ILE A 72 -1.85 -15.03 -6.85
CA ILE A 72 -1.37 -13.88 -6.10
C ILE A 72 -1.65 -12.62 -6.92
N TYR A 73 -2.44 -11.72 -6.36
CA TYR A 73 -2.67 -10.37 -6.88
C TYR A 73 -1.80 -9.37 -6.13
N LEU A 74 -0.90 -8.70 -6.84
CA LEU A 74 -0.13 -7.58 -6.30
C LEU A 74 -0.67 -6.28 -6.88
N VAL A 75 -1.34 -5.49 -6.04
CA VAL A 75 -2.02 -4.26 -6.48
C VAL A 75 -1.14 -3.06 -6.17
N ASP A 76 -0.65 -2.44 -7.24
CA ASP A 76 0.15 -1.24 -7.24
C ASP A 76 -0.74 0.00 -7.26
N TRP A 77 -0.69 0.78 -6.18
CA TRP A 77 -1.13 2.18 -6.25
C TRP A 77 -0.12 3.00 -7.07
N ILE A 78 1.19 2.78 -6.86
CA ILE A 78 2.24 3.42 -7.66
C ILE A 78 2.68 2.47 -8.79
N PRO A 79 2.54 2.86 -10.07
CA PRO A 79 2.79 1.95 -11.18
C PRO A 79 4.19 1.32 -11.20
N GLY A 80 4.24 -0.02 -11.21
CA GLY A 80 5.46 -0.80 -11.46
C GLY A 80 6.33 -1.05 -10.22
N ILE A 81 5.92 -0.54 -9.05
CA ILE A 81 6.68 -0.64 -7.83
C ILE A 81 6.71 -2.10 -7.29
N SER A 82 5.59 -2.83 -7.27
CA SER A 82 5.60 -4.23 -6.82
C SER A 82 6.33 -5.16 -7.77
N ALA A 83 6.28 -4.91 -9.09
CA ALA A 83 7.06 -5.66 -10.06
C ALA A 83 8.57 -5.51 -9.81
N GLN A 84 9.01 -4.29 -9.47
CA GLN A 84 10.39 -4.02 -9.10
C GLN A 84 10.76 -4.65 -7.75
N GLY A 85 9.91 -4.51 -6.73
CA GLY A 85 10.12 -5.13 -5.41
C GLY A 85 10.18 -6.65 -5.46
N PHE A 86 9.28 -7.28 -6.23
CA PHE A 86 9.29 -8.72 -6.49
C PHE A 86 10.61 -9.14 -7.10
N ARG A 87 11.03 -8.49 -8.18
CA ARG A 87 12.31 -8.77 -8.87
C ARG A 87 13.52 -8.62 -7.95
N GLY A 88 13.54 -7.59 -7.13
CA GLY A 88 14.64 -7.29 -6.20
C GLY A 88 14.69 -8.19 -4.97
N SER A 89 13.65 -8.96 -4.72
CA SER A 89 13.52 -9.87 -3.58
C SER A 89 13.67 -11.35 -3.96
N LEU A 90 13.86 -11.65 -5.25
CA LEU A 90 13.96 -13.04 -5.74
C LEU A 90 15.21 -13.77 -5.28
N ILE A 91 16.32 -13.04 -5.12
CA ILE A 91 17.62 -13.59 -4.76
C ILE A 91 18.01 -13.11 -3.38
N SER A 92 18.19 -14.04 -2.47
CA SER A 92 18.81 -13.80 -1.17
C SER A 92 20.28 -14.22 -1.22
N TYR A 93 21.11 -13.61 -0.39
CA TYR A 93 22.52 -13.98 -0.23
C TYR A 93 22.76 -14.43 1.21
N GLN A 94 23.09 -15.71 1.40
CA GLN A 94 23.56 -16.25 2.68
C GLN A 94 25.05 -16.56 2.55
N ASP A 95 25.89 -15.96 3.38
CA ASP A 95 27.35 -16.15 3.33
C ASP A 95 27.98 -15.97 1.93
N ARG A 96 27.44 -15.01 1.15
CA ARG A 96 27.79 -14.73 -0.28
C ARG A 96 27.36 -15.80 -1.28
N HIS A 97 26.66 -16.84 -0.84
CA HIS A 97 26.00 -17.79 -1.73
C HIS A 97 24.62 -17.26 -2.11
N PRO A 98 24.35 -17.03 -3.41
CA PRO A 98 23.03 -16.64 -3.87
C PRO A 98 22.06 -17.82 -3.73
N SER A 99 20.81 -17.54 -3.39
CA SER A 99 19.73 -18.53 -3.40
C SER A 99 18.49 -17.90 -4.02
N CYS A 100 17.86 -18.60 -4.96
CA CYS A 100 16.66 -18.10 -5.62
C CYS A 100 15.41 -18.68 -4.98
N VAL A 101 14.55 -17.80 -4.48
CA VAL A 101 13.27 -18.17 -3.85
C VAL A 101 12.40 -19.01 -4.79
N LEU A 102 12.39 -18.68 -6.09
CA LEU A 102 11.58 -19.41 -7.08
C LEU A 102 12.14 -20.79 -7.42
N CYS A 103 13.47 -20.98 -7.38
CA CYS A 103 14.10 -22.27 -7.74
C CYS A 103 13.77 -23.39 -6.74
N LYS A 104 13.26 -23.03 -5.56
CA LYS A 104 12.84 -23.95 -4.50
C LYS A 104 11.38 -24.40 -4.62
N LEU A 105 10.65 -23.88 -5.62
CA LEU A 105 9.23 -24.19 -5.85
C LEU A 105 9.07 -25.41 -6.76
N GLU A 106 7.94 -26.11 -6.63
CA GLU A 106 7.57 -27.22 -7.51
C GLU A 106 7.27 -26.77 -8.94
N HIS A 107 6.74 -25.55 -9.11
CA HIS A 107 6.37 -24.98 -10.41
C HIS A 107 6.91 -23.55 -10.64
N PRO A 108 8.24 -23.35 -10.71
CA PRO A 108 8.85 -22.01 -10.79
C PRO A 108 8.47 -21.23 -12.06
N GLN A 109 8.15 -21.93 -13.16
CA GLN A 109 7.74 -21.34 -14.43
C GLN A 109 6.45 -20.51 -14.35
N ARG A 110 5.63 -20.74 -13.31
CA ARG A 110 4.45 -19.91 -13.03
C ARG A 110 4.86 -18.48 -12.65
N PHE A 111 6.02 -18.34 -12.01
CA PHE A 111 6.53 -17.05 -11.52
C PHE A 111 7.57 -16.42 -12.44
N CYS A 112 8.38 -17.25 -13.11
CA CYS A 112 9.43 -16.80 -14.01
C CYS A 112 9.32 -17.48 -15.38
N GLY A 113 8.91 -16.73 -16.41
CA GLY A 113 8.82 -17.23 -17.79
C GLY A 113 10.17 -17.61 -18.41
N ALA A 114 11.29 -17.15 -17.82
CA ALA A 114 12.65 -17.49 -18.24
C ALA A 114 13.24 -18.72 -17.50
N PHE A 115 12.44 -19.40 -16.67
CA PHE A 115 12.90 -20.57 -15.92
C PHE A 115 13.15 -21.77 -16.85
N SER A 116 14.35 -22.34 -16.79
CA SER A 116 14.83 -23.37 -17.72
C SER A 116 14.79 -24.80 -17.16
N GLY A 117 14.35 -25.01 -15.92
CA GLY A 117 14.27 -26.33 -15.29
C GLY A 117 15.60 -26.90 -14.78
N ARG A 118 16.74 -26.26 -15.09
CA ARG A 118 18.06 -26.67 -14.59
C ARG A 118 18.48 -25.77 -13.43
N VAL A 119 18.53 -26.34 -12.23
CA VAL A 119 19.14 -25.72 -11.05
C VAL A 119 20.64 -25.98 -11.11
N ALA A 120 21.45 -24.92 -11.07
CA ALA A 120 22.90 -25.03 -10.99
C ALA A 120 23.36 -25.36 -9.56
N GLU A 121 24.64 -25.64 -9.36
CA GLU A 121 25.22 -26.01 -8.06
C GLU A 121 25.00 -24.99 -6.92
N GLN A 122 24.58 -23.76 -7.25
CA GLN A 122 24.41 -22.63 -6.32
C GLN A 122 22.94 -22.31 -6.01
N GLU A 123 22.02 -23.28 -6.04
CA GLU A 123 20.57 -23.07 -5.76
C GLU A 123 19.86 -22.00 -6.61
N VAL A 124 20.45 -21.62 -7.75
CA VAL A 124 19.90 -20.69 -8.74
C VAL A 124 19.74 -21.39 -10.08
N CYS A 125 18.84 -20.91 -10.92
CA CYS A 125 18.66 -21.48 -12.26
C CYS A 125 19.91 -21.21 -13.13
N ALA A 126 20.21 -22.12 -14.07
CA ALA A 126 21.34 -21.96 -14.99
C ALA A 126 21.25 -20.72 -15.89
N THR A 127 20.07 -20.10 -15.97
CA THR A 127 19.83 -18.87 -16.71
C THR A 127 20.02 -17.61 -15.86
N PHE A 128 20.27 -17.72 -14.55
CA PHE A 128 20.53 -16.60 -13.66
C PHE A 128 21.81 -15.85 -14.08
N ILE A 129 21.72 -14.52 -14.20
CA ILE A 129 22.87 -13.63 -14.33
C ILE A 129 22.82 -12.68 -13.13
N PRO A 130 23.84 -12.68 -12.25
CA PRO A 130 23.93 -11.72 -11.17
C PRO A 130 24.17 -10.32 -11.75
N ASP A 131 23.48 -9.31 -11.24
CA ASP A 131 23.59 -7.92 -11.71
C ASP A 131 24.89 -7.20 -11.26
N GLY A 132 25.91 -7.95 -10.81
CA GLY A 132 27.24 -7.45 -10.43
C GLY A 132 27.28 -6.52 -9.20
N LYS A 133 26.15 -5.92 -8.83
CA LYS A 133 25.92 -5.18 -7.60
C LYS A 133 25.33 -6.16 -6.58
N ARG A 134 25.62 -5.99 -5.28
CA ARG A 134 25.09 -6.84 -4.19
C ARG A 134 23.55 -6.77 -4.03
N SER A 135 22.82 -6.25 -5.01
CA SER A 135 21.37 -6.23 -5.07
C SER A 135 20.85 -7.62 -5.42
N GLY A 136 19.80 -8.07 -4.72
CA GLY A 136 19.08 -9.33 -4.95
C GLY A 136 18.30 -9.39 -6.28
N GLU A 137 18.74 -8.64 -7.31
CA GLU A 137 18.05 -8.52 -8.59
C GLU A 137 18.56 -9.58 -9.58
N CYS A 138 17.61 -10.33 -10.16
CA CYS A 138 17.90 -11.23 -11.28
C CYS A 138 17.79 -10.47 -12.61
N ALA A 139 18.89 -10.38 -13.36
CA ALA A 139 18.93 -9.70 -14.66
C ALA A 139 18.05 -10.39 -15.73
N ARG A 140 17.82 -11.69 -15.59
CA ARG A 140 17.01 -12.51 -16.53
C ARG A 140 15.59 -12.78 -16.08
N TYR A 141 15.14 -12.23 -14.94
CA TYR A 141 13.77 -12.41 -14.50
C TYR A 141 12.81 -11.88 -15.57
N CYS A 142 11.91 -12.75 -16.02
CA CYS A 142 10.80 -12.41 -16.88
C CYS A 142 9.53 -12.83 -16.15
N PRO A 143 8.56 -11.93 -15.92
CA PRO A 143 7.31 -12.28 -15.28
C PRO A 143 6.65 -13.48 -15.95
N GLY A 144 6.27 -14.47 -15.14
CA GLY A 144 5.36 -15.54 -15.55
C GLY A 144 3.89 -15.10 -15.46
N PRO A 145 2.94 -16.04 -15.54
CA PRO A 145 1.52 -15.76 -15.27
C PRO A 145 1.23 -15.36 -13.80
N GLN A 146 2.19 -15.51 -12.88
CA GLN A 146 2.09 -15.13 -11.48
C GLN A 146 3.34 -14.33 -11.03
N PRO A 147 3.22 -13.46 -10.01
CA PRO A 147 1.95 -12.91 -9.54
C PRO A 147 1.28 -12.03 -10.61
N ILE A 148 -0.02 -11.80 -10.48
CA ILE A 148 -0.79 -10.87 -11.30
C ILE A 148 -0.55 -9.46 -10.77
N PHE A 149 0.17 -8.64 -11.54
CA PHE A 149 0.41 -7.24 -11.21
C PHE A 149 -0.76 -6.37 -11.71
N LEU A 150 -1.47 -5.72 -10.80
CA LEU A 150 -2.56 -4.80 -11.10
C LEU A 150 -2.14 -3.37 -10.80
N GLN A 151 -2.16 -2.49 -11.81
CA GLN A 151 -1.91 -1.06 -11.63
C GLN A 151 -3.24 -0.34 -11.46
N GLN A 152 -3.75 -0.33 -10.23
CA GLN A 152 -5.07 0.21 -9.90
C GLN A 152 -5.06 0.87 -8.53
N ASP A 153 -5.86 1.91 -8.38
CA ASP A 153 -6.08 2.60 -7.11
C ASP A 153 -6.81 1.69 -6.10
N ILE A 154 -6.12 1.38 -5.00
CA ILE A 154 -6.59 0.50 -3.92
C ILE A 154 -7.70 1.11 -3.06
N THR A 155 -8.06 2.36 -3.31
CA THR A 155 -9.11 3.09 -2.58
C THR A 155 -10.43 3.09 -3.35
N SER A 156 -10.66 2.06 -4.17
CA SER A 156 -11.79 1.96 -5.11
C SER A 156 -11.82 3.08 -6.16
N GLY A 157 -10.65 3.52 -6.65
CA GLY A 157 -10.53 4.61 -7.64
C GLY A 157 -10.80 6.02 -7.11
N ARG A 158 -10.95 6.20 -5.79
CA ARG A 158 -11.28 7.50 -5.19
C ARG A 158 -10.08 8.45 -5.20
N ALA A 159 -8.87 7.98 -4.94
CA ALA A 159 -7.65 8.79 -4.99
C ALA A 159 -7.36 9.29 -6.41
N GLU A 160 -7.45 8.41 -7.40
CA GLU A 160 -7.22 8.78 -8.80
C GLU A 160 -8.26 9.82 -9.28
N ARG A 161 -9.54 9.62 -8.97
CA ARG A 161 -10.60 10.57 -9.34
C ARG A 161 -10.43 11.90 -8.62
N PHE A 162 -10.06 11.90 -7.34
CA PHE A 162 -9.75 13.13 -6.62
C PHE A 162 -8.62 13.88 -7.31
N ALA A 163 -7.52 13.20 -7.66
CA ALA A 163 -6.38 13.81 -8.34
C ALA A 163 -6.76 14.41 -9.71
N GLN A 164 -7.62 13.73 -10.48
CA GLN A 164 -8.13 14.23 -11.75
C GLN A 164 -9.00 15.49 -11.58
N GLN A 165 -9.86 15.52 -10.56
CA GLN A 165 -10.78 16.63 -10.31
C GLN A 165 -10.10 17.82 -9.61
N CYS A 166 -9.11 17.58 -8.75
CA CYS A 166 -8.49 18.64 -7.95
C CYS A 166 -7.70 19.64 -8.81
N LEU A 167 -7.22 19.22 -9.99
CA LEU A 167 -6.64 20.13 -10.98
C LEU A 167 -7.65 21.23 -11.38
N HIS A 168 -8.90 20.86 -11.65
CA HIS A 168 -9.96 21.83 -11.95
C HIS A 168 -10.31 22.68 -10.72
N CYS A 169 -10.37 22.08 -9.53
CA CYS A 169 -10.58 22.83 -8.28
C CYS A 169 -9.57 23.98 -8.12
N ILE A 170 -8.30 23.76 -8.50
CA ILE A 170 -7.23 24.75 -8.37
C ILE A 170 -7.26 25.76 -9.53
N VAL A 171 -7.41 25.31 -10.77
CA VAL A 171 -7.41 26.20 -11.95
C VAL A 171 -8.58 27.19 -11.90
N ASP A 172 -9.75 26.75 -11.47
CA ASP A 172 -10.96 27.56 -11.45
C ASP A 172 -11.06 28.47 -10.21
N SER A 173 -10.06 28.47 -9.32
CA SER A 173 -10.06 29.23 -8.09
C SER A 173 -9.26 30.53 -8.21
N ALA A 174 -9.85 31.62 -7.70
CA ALA A 174 -9.18 32.91 -7.65
C ALA A 174 -8.18 32.99 -6.49
N GLU A 175 -8.51 32.33 -5.38
CA GLU A 175 -7.73 32.34 -4.13
C GLU A 175 -7.48 30.91 -3.60
N PRO A 176 -6.44 30.70 -2.78
CA PRO A 176 -6.10 29.37 -2.25
C PRO A 176 -7.22 28.74 -1.40
N ASP A 177 -7.93 29.54 -0.59
CA ASP A 177 -9.03 29.08 0.26
C ASP A 177 -10.20 28.50 -0.54
N GLN A 178 -10.53 29.13 -1.68
CA GLN A 178 -11.53 28.63 -2.62
C GLN A 178 -11.12 27.27 -3.21
N ALA A 179 -9.83 27.06 -3.49
CA ALA A 179 -9.34 25.79 -3.99
C ALA A 179 -9.51 24.67 -2.95
N PHE A 180 -9.24 24.95 -1.66
CA PHE A 180 -9.51 24.02 -0.57
C PHE A 180 -11.01 23.70 -0.47
N ILE A 181 -11.89 24.70 -0.45
CA ILE A 181 -13.35 24.49 -0.33
C ILE A 181 -13.88 23.63 -1.50
N LYS A 182 -13.40 23.89 -2.73
CA LYS A 182 -13.78 23.07 -3.90
C LYS A 182 -13.24 21.64 -3.80
N ALA A 183 -12.02 21.45 -3.31
CA ALA A 183 -11.46 20.12 -3.09
C ALA A 183 -12.22 19.35 -1.98
N GLU A 184 -12.66 20.03 -0.93
CA GLU A 184 -13.54 19.44 0.09
C GLU A 184 -14.86 18.95 -0.54
N HIS A 185 -15.48 19.77 -1.40
CA HIS A 185 -16.71 19.38 -2.11
C HIS A 185 -16.49 18.22 -3.09
N CYS A 186 -15.33 18.18 -3.75
CA CYS A 186 -14.90 17.05 -4.58
C CYS A 186 -14.89 15.75 -3.77
N CYS A 187 -14.35 15.75 -2.55
CA CYS A 187 -14.36 14.57 -1.67
C CYS A 187 -15.80 14.09 -1.39
N ASP A 188 -16.73 15.01 -1.13
CA ASP A 188 -18.14 14.69 -0.85
C ASP A 188 -18.82 14.03 -2.06
N GLN A 189 -18.54 14.50 -3.28
CA GLN A 189 -19.08 13.92 -4.52
C GLN A 189 -18.49 12.53 -4.83
N LEU A 190 -17.26 12.26 -4.41
CA LEU A 190 -16.59 10.99 -4.65
C LEU A 190 -17.03 9.89 -3.67
N ALA A 191 -17.69 10.23 -2.57
CA ALA A 191 -18.15 9.26 -1.56
C ALA A 191 -19.03 8.15 -2.15
N THR A 192 -19.82 8.44 -3.19
CA THR A 192 -20.72 7.46 -3.81
C THR A 192 -20.19 6.84 -5.11
N ASN A 193 -19.00 7.26 -5.58
CA ASN A 193 -18.45 6.86 -6.86
C ASN A 193 -17.35 5.82 -6.66
N TYR A 194 -17.59 4.58 -7.11
CA TYR A 194 -16.67 3.46 -6.95
C TYR A 194 -16.08 3.02 -8.29
N ALA A 195 -14.82 2.61 -8.30
CA ALA A 195 -14.19 1.85 -9.37
C ALA A 195 -13.51 0.64 -8.72
N PRO A 196 -14.17 -0.54 -8.71
CA PRO A 196 -13.62 -1.72 -8.07
C PRO A 196 -12.34 -2.18 -8.78
N LEU A 197 -11.46 -2.85 -8.03
CA LEU A 197 -10.29 -3.53 -8.57
C LEU A 197 -10.73 -4.64 -9.53
N THR A 198 -9.84 -4.99 -10.46
CA THR A 198 -10.03 -6.13 -11.39
C THR A 198 -9.76 -7.46 -10.69
N ILE A 199 -10.38 -7.64 -9.52
CA ILE A 199 -10.38 -8.84 -8.69
C ILE A 199 -11.84 -9.23 -8.47
N PRO A 200 -12.26 -10.46 -8.78
CA PRO A 200 -13.64 -10.88 -8.59
C PRO A 200 -14.09 -10.76 -7.13
N GLU A 201 -15.38 -10.46 -6.93
CA GLU A 201 -15.98 -10.44 -5.60
C GLU A 201 -15.86 -11.81 -4.92
N HIS A 202 -15.65 -11.80 -3.60
CA HIS A 202 -15.61 -13.01 -2.77
C HIS A 202 -14.64 -14.10 -3.24
N SER A 203 -13.54 -13.71 -3.88
CA SER A 203 -12.59 -14.62 -4.50
C SER A 203 -11.29 -14.79 -3.74
N ILE A 204 -10.98 -13.94 -2.76
CA ILE A 204 -9.70 -13.90 -2.05
C ILE A 204 -9.82 -14.56 -0.68
N ASP A 205 -8.88 -15.43 -0.34
CA ASP A 205 -8.83 -16.11 0.97
C ASP A 205 -8.05 -15.29 2.00
N LEU A 206 -7.01 -14.58 1.56
CA LEU A 206 -6.24 -13.66 2.39
C LEU A 206 -6.01 -12.35 1.65
N ALA A 207 -6.42 -11.23 2.25
CA ALA A 207 -6.12 -9.90 1.75
C ALA A 207 -5.17 -9.20 2.73
N THR A 208 -4.08 -8.61 2.25
CA THR A 208 -3.16 -7.82 3.07
C THR A 208 -3.14 -6.37 2.61
N SER A 209 -3.03 -5.41 3.53
CA SER A 209 -2.65 -4.05 3.20
C SER A 209 -1.18 -3.83 3.54
N SER A 210 -0.38 -3.59 2.50
CA SER A 210 1.03 -3.17 2.66
C SER A 210 1.16 -1.66 2.90
N MET A 211 0.07 -0.93 2.74
CA MET A 211 -0.04 0.45 3.19
C MET A 211 -0.51 0.52 4.63
N VAL A 212 0.08 1.47 5.34
CA VAL A 212 -0.35 1.80 6.69
C VAL A 212 -1.55 2.74 6.60
N VAL A 213 -2.64 2.41 7.30
CA VAL A 213 -3.92 3.13 7.19
C VAL A 213 -3.78 4.64 7.40
N SER A 214 -2.90 5.06 8.31
CA SER A 214 -2.63 6.47 8.62
C SER A 214 -2.02 7.29 7.47
N GLN A 215 -1.71 6.68 6.33
CA GLN A 215 -1.03 7.31 5.19
C GLN A 215 -1.95 7.51 3.97
N PHE A 216 -3.22 7.13 4.04
CA PHE A 216 -4.12 7.15 2.87
C PHE A 216 -4.30 8.53 2.24
N ASP A 217 -4.29 9.63 3.01
CA ASP A 217 -4.45 10.98 2.48
C ASP A 217 -3.16 11.56 1.88
N ASN A 218 -2.01 10.99 2.22
CA ASN A 218 -0.71 11.63 1.99
C ASN A 218 -0.44 11.92 0.51
N GLU A 219 -0.56 10.91 -0.37
CA GLU A 219 -0.25 11.08 -1.79
C GLU A 219 -1.25 12.03 -2.49
N PRO A 220 -2.58 11.88 -2.33
CA PRO A 220 -3.53 12.80 -2.94
C PRO A 220 -3.42 14.23 -2.41
N TYR A 221 -3.18 14.40 -1.11
CA TYR A 221 -2.97 15.72 -0.51
C TYR A 221 -1.66 16.37 -0.96
N SER A 222 -0.58 15.59 -1.05
CA SER A 222 0.72 16.09 -1.53
C SER A 222 0.64 16.54 -2.98
N TYR A 223 -0.10 15.80 -3.81
CA TYR A 223 -0.37 16.21 -5.19
C TYR A 223 -1.20 17.51 -5.26
N PHE A 224 -2.27 17.61 -4.48
CA PHE A 224 -3.06 18.85 -4.36
C PHE A 224 -2.19 20.04 -3.93
N SER A 225 -1.36 19.86 -2.89
CA SER A 225 -0.46 20.89 -2.37
C SER A 225 0.57 21.33 -3.41
N LEU A 226 1.14 20.40 -4.18
CA LEU A 226 2.06 20.71 -5.27
C LEU A 226 1.39 21.55 -6.36
N LEU A 227 0.15 21.21 -6.74
CA LEU A 227 -0.62 21.99 -7.71
C LEU A 227 -0.99 23.38 -7.17
N LEU A 228 -1.33 23.46 -5.88
CA LEU A 228 -1.66 24.71 -5.19
C LEU A 228 -0.44 25.65 -5.17
N GLU A 229 0.73 25.15 -4.78
CA GLU A 229 1.99 25.91 -4.78
C GLU A 229 2.35 26.40 -6.19
N ARG A 230 2.15 25.57 -7.21
CA ARG A 230 2.39 25.97 -8.61
C ARG A 230 1.45 27.08 -9.09
N ARG A 231 0.21 27.11 -8.62
CA ARG A 231 -0.82 28.07 -9.06
C ARG A 231 -0.69 29.44 -8.38
N PHE A 232 -0.46 29.43 -7.07
CA PHE A 232 -0.48 30.65 -6.23
C PHE A 232 0.91 31.10 -5.79
N GLY A 233 1.91 30.22 -5.88
CA GLY A 233 3.27 30.51 -5.45
C GLY A 233 3.45 30.29 -3.94
N ARG A 234 4.62 29.76 -3.57
CA ARG A 234 4.95 29.41 -2.19
C ARG A 234 4.88 30.60 -1.23
N GLU A 235 5.36 31.77 -1.64
CA GLU A 235 5.39 32.98 -0.80
C GLU A 235 3.98 33.42 -0.39
N GLN A 236 3.03 33.39 -1.33
CA GLN A 236 1.62 33.71 -1.04
C GLN A 236 1.02 32.71 -0.05
N LEU A 237 1.26 31.42 -0.25
CA LEU A 237 0.74 30.37 0.64
C LEU A 237 1.30 30.50 2.06
N LEU A 238 2.59 30.79 2.21
CA LEU A 238 3.22 31.02 3.51
C LEU A 238 2.67 32.29 4.19
N ALA A 239 2.41 33.36 3.43
CA ALA A 239 1.80 34.58 3.98
C ALA A 239 0.37 34.36 4.49
N GLN A 240 -0.34 33.35 3.99
CA GLN A 240 -1.70 32.99 4.37
C GLN A 240 -1.77 31.73 5.25
N GLU A 241 -0.64 31.21 5.75
CA GLU A 241 -0.56 29.90 6.41
C GLU A 241 -1.58 29.73 7.54
N SER A 242 -1.70 30.73 8.43
CA SER A 242 -2.64 30.67 9.56
C SER A 242 -4.11 30.60 9.13
N GLN A 243 -4.47 31.20 8.00
CA GLN A 243 -5.81 31.13 7.42
C GLN A 243 -6.05 29.79 6.71
N LEU A 244 -5.02 29.24 6.06
CA LEU A 244 -5.12 28.00 5.28
C LEU A 244 -5.00 26.73 6.15
N MET A 245 -4.37 26.81 7.32
CA MET A 245 -4.14 25.65 8.20
C MET A 245 -5.43 24.90 8.54
N PRO A 246 -6.53 25.55 8.96
CA PRO A 246 -7.78 24.84 9.26
C PRO A 246 -8.44 24.21 8.02
N LEU A 247 -8.27 24.82 6.84
CA LEU A 247 -8.76 24.29 5.56
C LEU A 247 -7.97 23.04 5.15
N MET A 248 -6.64 23.08 5.32
CA MET A 248 -5.77 21.93 5.14
C MET A 248 -6.20 20.76 6.02
N GLU A 249 -6.33 20.98 7.33
CA GLU A 249 -6.69 19.91 8.27
C GLU A 249 -8.03 19.25 7.92
N ARG A 250 -9.03 20.05 7.57
CA ARG A 250 -10.34 19.53 7.14
C ARG A 250 -10.26 18.73 5.83
N LEU A 251 -9.56 19.25 4.81
CA LEU A 251 -9.41 18.54 3.54
C LEU A 251 -8.69 17.20 3.75
N ARG A 252 -7.61 17.19 4.53
CA ARG A 252 -6.85 15.99 4.83
C ARG A 252 -7.67 14.95 5.58
N ARG A 253 -8.44 15.37 6.58
CA ARG A 253 -9.38 14.48 7.28
C ARG A 253 -10.46 13.93 6.35
N LYS A 254 -11.03 14.74 5.47
CA LYS A 254 -12.00 14.28 4.45
C LYS A 254 -11.39 13.25 3.49
N LEU A 255 -10.18 13.52 2.99
CA LEU A 255 -9.43 12.59 2.15
C LEU A 255 -9.15 11.29 2.91
N PHE A 256 -8.67 11.37 4.13
CA PHE A 256 -8.39 10.20 4.97
C PHE A 256 -9.62 9.30 5.10
N VAL A 257 -10.77 9.86 5.52
CA VAL A 257 -12.02 9.10 5.69
C VAL A 257 -12.48 8.50 4.35
N LEU A 258 -12.49 9.29 3.29
CA LEU A 258 -12.91 8.86 1.95
C LEU A 258 -12.06 7.68 1.44
N LEU A 259 -10.75 7.79 1.57
CA LEU A 259 -9.80 6.83 1.01
C LEU A 259 -9.67 5.58 1.89
N CYS A 260 -9.67 5.75 3.21
CA CYS A 260 -9.71 4.64 4.17
C CYS A 260 -10.98 3.80 3.96
N GLU A 261 -12.15 4.43 3.88
CA GLU A 261 -13.40 3.68 3.61
C GLU A 261 -13.37 2.99 2.25
N GLY A 262 -12.87 3.66 1.21
CA GLY A 262 -12.76 3.06 -0.12
C GLY A 262 -11.86 1.83 -0.14
N HIS A 263 -10.77 1.85 0.61
CA HIS A 263 -9.85 0.74 0.76
C HIS A 263 -10.42 -0.42 1.58
N ILE A 264 -10.99 -0.13 2.76
CA ILE A 264 -11.59 -1.13 3.64
C ILE A 264 -12.79 -1.81 2.95
N HIS A 265 -13.63 -1.03 2.25
CA HIS A 265 -14.72 -1.58 1.45
C HIS A 265 -14.20 -2.52 0.36
N GLU A 266 -13.13 -2.15 -0.34
CA GLU A 266 -12.57 -2.97 -1.40
C GLU A 266 -11.96 -4.28 -0.89
N MET A 267 -11.25 -4.24 0.24
CA MET A 267 -10.80 -5.44 0.93
C MET A 267 -11.97 -6.35 1.30
N TRP A 268 -13.05 -5.79 1.85
CA TRP A 268 -14.23 -6.54 2.23
C TRP A 268 -14.90 -7.19 1.02
N ARG A 269 -15.04 -6.45 -0.08
CA ARG A 269 -15.65 -6.90 -1.34
C ARG A 269 -14.95 -8.12 -1.93
N ILE A 270 -13.61 -8.10 -1.99
CA ILE A 270 -12.85 -9.18 -2.63
C ILE A 270 -12.74 -10.44 -1.77
N LEU A 271 -12.89 -10.32 -0.45
CA LEU A 271 -12.73 -11.44 0.47
C LEU A 271 -13.87 -12.43 0.40
N SER A 272 -13.51 -13.71 0.35
CA SER A 272 -14.46 -14.82 0.49
C SER A 272 -15.07 -14.84 1.89
N THR A 273 -16.19 -15.54 2.07
CA THR A 273 -16.92 -15.57 3.37
C THR A 273 -16.06 -16.06 4.54
N ASN A 274 -15.10 -16.96 4.28
CA ASN A 274 -14.17 -17.47 5.29
C ASN A 274 -12.78 -16.82 5.22
N GLY A 275 -12.62 -15.85 4.31
CA GLY A 275 -11.36 -15.16 4.09
C GLY A 275 -10.97 -14.29 5.28
N VAL A 276 -9.75 -13.78 5.22
CA VAL A 276 -9.13 -13.00 6.29
C VAL A 276 -8.47 -11.76 5.71
N ALA A 277 -8.63 -10.63 6.38
CA ALA A 277 -7.87 -9.41 6.10
C ALA A 277 -6.77 -9.23 7.15
N TYR A 278 -5.58 -8.82 6.72
CA TYR A 278 -4.50 -8.35 7.57
C TYR A 278 -4.17 -6.90 7.23
N ILE A 279 -4.25 -6.01 8.21
CA ILE A 279 -3.95 -4.59 8.03
C ILE A 279 -3.06 -4.06 9.15
N ASN A 280 -2.28 -3.03 8.83
CA ASN A 280 -1.41 -2.33 9.77
C ASN A 280 -1.89 -0.88 9.96
N LEU A 281 -1.94 -0.40 11.20
CA LEU A 281 -2.19 0.99 11.55
C LEU A 281 -0.98 1.55 12.31
N GLU A 282 -0.41 2.66 11.85
CA GLU A 282 0.63 3.38 12.59
C GLU A 282 -0.06 4.41 13.49
N LEU A 283 -0.07 4.10 14.79
CA LEU A 283 -0.72 4.90 15.83
C LEU A 283 0.13 6.11 16.23
N PHE A 284 1.45 6.01 16.05
CA PHE A 284 2.40 7.06 16.44
C PHE A 284 3.72 6.89 15.69
N ARG A 285 4.44 7.99 15.45
CA ARG A 285 5.84 7.98 15.02
C ARG A 285 6.62 9.07 15.74
N SER A 286 7.80 8.72 16.28
CA SER A 286 8.60 9.60 17.12
C SER A 286 9.47 10.61 16.37
N GLU A 287 9.47 10.62 15.03
CA GLU A 287 10.42 11.42 14.24
C GLU A 287 9.83 12.40 13.22
N ASP A 288 10.51 13.55 13.22
CA ASP A 288 10.43 14.79 12.44
C ASP A 288 9.10 15.56 12.56
N GLU A 289 9.22 16.86 12.91
CA GLU A 289 8.15 17.88 12.90
C GLU A 289 7.48 18.03 11.52
N ARG A 290 7.98 17.30 10.52
CA ARG A 290 7.58 17.31 9.11
C ARG A 290 6.61 16.17 8.74
N ASN A 291 6.35 15.23 9.64
CA ASN A 291 5.48 14.11 9.34
C ASN A 291 4.10 14.31 9.95
N TYR A 292 3.17 14.83 9.17
CA TYR A 292 1.79 14.98 9.60
C TYR A 292 1.01 13.67 9.40
N PHE A 293 1.10 12.74 10.34
CA PHE A 293 0.16 11.61 10.38
C PHE A 293 -1.08 12.01 11.17
N LEU A 294 -2.28 11.67 10.68
CA LEU A 294 -3.55 11.97 11.36
C LEU A 294 -3.80 10.94 12.47
N THR A 295 -2.89 10.84 13.45
CA THR A 295 -3.01 9.91 14.59
C THR A 295 -4.31 10.14 15.38
N HIS A 296 -4.79 11.38 15.42
CA HIS A 296 -6.06 11.76 16.02
C HIS A 296 -7.29 11.19 15.29
N ASP A 297 -7.15 10.79 14.02
CA ASP A 297 -8.22 10.19 13.22
C ASP A 297 -8.22 8.64 13.28
N MET A 298 -7.31 8.01 14.04
CA MET A 298 -7.29 6.55 14.20
C MET A 298 -8.59 5.96 14.76
N PRO A 299 -9.31 6.59 15.71
CA PRO A 299 -10.63 6.10 16.13
C PRO A 299 -11.62 5.99 14.97
N LEU A 300 -11.61 6.96 14.03
CA LEU A 300 -12.46 6.92 12.84
C LEU A 300 -12.07 5.77 11.91
N ALA A 301 -10.77 5.49 11.77
CA ALA A 301 -10.28 4.35 11.00
C ALA A 301 -10.84 3.03 11.55
N LEU A 302 -10.78 2.86 12.88
CA LEU A 302 -11.30 1.68 13.56
C LEU A 302 -12.82 1.55 13.42
N GLU A 303 -13.56 2.66 13.51
CA GLU A 303 -15.00 2.68 13.23
C GLU A 303 -15.30 2.27 11.78
N ILE A 304 -14.53 2.77 10.81
CA ILE A 304 -14.65 2.37 9.41
C ILE A 304 -14.40 0.87 9.27
N ILE A 305 -13.34 0.33 9.88
CA ILE A 305 -13.01 -1.10 9.85
C ILE A 305 -14.14 -1.93 10.46
N ASP A 306 -14.64 -1.55 11.65
CA ASP A 306 -15.69 -2.29 12.35
C ASP A 306 -16.98 -2.41 11.53
N ARG A 307 -17.31 -1.41 10.69
CA ARG A 307 -18.47 -1.48 9.81
C ARG A 307 -18.41 -2.67 8.85
N TYR A 308 -17.23 -3.07 8.39
CA TYR A 308 -17.06 -4.12 7.38
C TYR A 308 -16.52 -5.44 7.96
N PHE A 309 -15.83 -5.39 9.10
CA PHE A 309 -15.09 -6.52 9.63
C PHE A 309 -15.36 -6.79 11.11
N HIS A 310 -15.17 -8.04 11.51
CA HIS A 310 -14.96 -8.42 12.90
C HIS A 310 -13.45 -8.47 13.19
N PHE A 311 -13.05 -7.99 14.37
CA PHE A 311 -11.67 -8.10 14.85
C PHE A 311 -11.39 -9.52 15.36
N ASP A 312 -10.36 -10.16 14.82
CA ASP A 312 -9.92 -11.51 15.18
C ASP A 312 -8.61 -11.44 15.98
N PHE A 313 -8.71 -11.63 17.29
CA PHE A 313 -7.56 -11.59 18.20
C PHE A 313 -6.84 -12.93 18.33
N THR A 314 -7.26 -13.97 17.61
CA THR A 314 -6.74 -15.34 17.80
C THR A 314 -5.56 -15.67 16.90
N GLY A 315 -5.36 -14.93 15.81
CA GLY A 315 -4.32 -15.21 14.81
C GLY A 315 -3.04 -14.38 14.93
N ILE A 316 -2.99 -13.38 15.82
CA ILE A 316 -1.81 -12.55 16.08
C ILE A 316 -1.50 -12.59 17.57
N GLU A 317 -0.26 -12.92 17.93
CA GLU A 317 0.16 -12.90 19.33
C GLU A 317 0.07 -11.48 19.91
N PRO A 318 -0.32 -11.27 21.18
CA PRO A 318 -0.44 -9.93 21.76
C PRO A 318 0.83 -9.09 21.66
N SER A 319 2.01 -9.72 21.74
CA SER A 319 3.33 -9.10 21.57
C SER A 319 3.58 -8.55 20.15
N GLN A 320 2.75 -8.95 19.19
CA GLN A 320 2.84 -8.61 17.78
C GLN A 320 1.62 -7.82 17.28
N ALA A 321 0.54 -7.79 18.06
CA ALA A 321 -0.60 -6.93 17.79
C ALA A 321 -0.13 -5.47 17.85
N LEU A 322 0.43 -5.02 18.97
CA LEU A 322 0.94 -3.65 19.12
C LEU A 322 2.45 -3.65 19.28
N ARG A 323 3.19 -2.98 18.38
CA ARG A 323 4.66 -3.02 18.40
C ARG A 323 5.36 -1.68 18.14
N PRO A 324 6.43 -1.36 18.88
CA PRO A 324 7.39 -0.36 18.44
C PRO A 324 8.26 -0.94 17.31
N THR A 325 8.33 -0.21 16.21
CA THR A 325 9.11 -0.55 15.01
C THR A 325 10.05 0.61 14.74
N ARG A 326 11.36 0.36 14.76
CA ARG A 326 12.34 1.40 14.45
C ARG A 326 12.44 1.59 12.94
N ILE A 327 12.12 2.78 12.45
CA ILE A 327 12.18 3.12 11.02
C ILE A 327 13.08 4.34 10.86
N GLY A 328 14.30 4.12 10.34
CA GLY A 328 15.34 5.15 10.33
C GLY A 328 15.81 5.46 11.75
N ASP A 329 15.86 6.74 12.11
CA ASP A 329 16.31 7.18 13.43
C ASP A 329 15.16 7.13 14.47
N GLY A 330 13.90 6.98 14.02
CA GLY A 330 12.68 7.09 14.82
C GLY A 330 11.96 5.78 15.11
N ILE A 331 10.93 5.86 15.94
CA ILE A 331 10.11 4.74 16.40
C ILE A 331 8.66 4.96 15.98
N SER A 332 8.12 4.01 15.22
CA SER A 332 6.70 3.92 14.89
C SER A 332 5.99 2.91 15.78
N ILE A 333 4.82 3.22 16.31
CA ILE A 333 3.95 2.26 17.00
C ILE A 333 2.94 1.74 15.99
N ILE A 334 3.06 0.46 15.64
CA ILE A 334 2.23 -0.19 14.63
C ILE A 334 1.31 -1.20 15.30
N ASP A 335 0.01 -1.02 15.12
CA ASP A 335 -1.03 -1.97 15.47
C ASP A 335 -1.36 -2.86 14.26
N ASN A 336 -1.37 -4.17 14.47
CA ASN A 336 -1.50 -5.18 13.45
C ASN A 336 -2.79 -5.94 13.71
N LEU A 337 -3.73 -5.82 12.78
CA LEU A 337 -5.06 -6.35 12.95
C LEU A 337 -5.30 -7.51 11.99
N LEU A 338 -5.90 -8.57 12.53
CA LEU A 338 -6.51 -9.63 11.74
C LEU A 338 -8.02 -9.44 11.77
N LEU A 339 -8.65 -9.57 10.61
CA LEU A 339 -10.03 -9.17 10.38
C LEU A 339 -10.80 -10.27 9.64
N ARG A 340 -12.05 -10.49 10.03
CA ARG A 340 -12.98 -11.39 9.32
C ARG A 340 -14.10 -10.61 8.66
N PRO A 341 -14.42 -10.85 7.38
CA PRO A 341 -15.45 -10.09 6.69
C PRO A 341 -16.81 -10.35 7.34
N ARG A 342 -17.58 -9.28 7.55
CA ARG A 342 -19.00 -9.40 7.92
C ARG A 342 -19.77 -9.87 6.70
N GLN A 343 -20.85 -10.64 6.88
CA GLN A 343 -21.72 -11.02 5.77
C GLN A 343 -22.39 -9.81 5.11
N GLN A 344 -22.69 -8.78 5.92
CA GLN A 344 -23.19 -7.49 5.46
C GLN A 344 -22.53 -6.38 6.27
N PRO A 345 -22.19 -5.24 5.65
CA PRO A 345 -21.69 -4.10 6.40
C PRO A 345 -22.73 -3.60 7.40
N VAL A 346 -22.28 -3.16 8.57
CA VAL A 346 -23.14 -2.48 9.54
C VAL A 346 -23.59 -1.18 8.90
N LYS A 347 -24.90 -1.07 8.61
CA LYS A 347 -25.49 0.20 8.22
C LYS A 347 -25.26 1.16 9.39
N THR A 348 -24.51 2.22 9.15
CA THR A 348 -24.56 3.38 10.03
C THR A 348 -26.00 3.84 10.01
N GLY A 349 -26.73 3.58 11.09
CA GLY A 349 -27.93 4.35 11.35
C GLY A 349 -27.49 5.80 11.27
N SER A 350 -28.17 6.59 10.43
CA SER A 350 -28.21 8.02 10.63
C SER A 350 -28.48 8.23 12.12
N ALA A 351 -27.46 8.61 12.88
CA ALA A 351 -27.61 9.17 14.20
C ALA A 351 -28.49 10.40 13.97
N GLY A 352 -29.79 10.18 14.11
CA GLY A 352 -30.82 11.15 13.84
C GLY A 352 -30.93 12.08 15.04
N ALA A 353 -31.16 13.34 14.68
CA ALA A 353 -31.56 14.49 15.51
C ALA A 353 -30.45 15.16 16.33
#